data_AF-H1KVX2-F1
#
_entry.id   AF-H1KVX2-F1
#
_cell.length_a   1.000
_cell.length_b   1.000
_cell.length_c   1.000
_cell.angle_alpha   90.00
_cell.angle_beta   90.00
_cell.angle_gamma   90.00
#
_symmetry.space_group_name_H-M   'P 1'
#
loop_
_entity.id
_entity.type
_entity.pdbx_description
1 polymer ?
#
loop_
_entity_poly.entity_id
_entity_poly.type
_entity_poly.pdbx_seq_one_letter_code
_entity_poly.pdbx_strand_id
1 'polypeptide(L)'
;IHEAMAALREGAETDPYEAFREEAREAHMRSAIRRAAKDGFERIAVICGAWHVPALARHDAKGQATADTATLKNLPKTKVAAAWAPWSYERLAFASGYRAGVLSPEWYDTLWHHEGRVAARWLARAAALLRENDLDASPASVIEAARLAEALAGFRGRSRPSLDDLDEAAQATLCFADPAPMGLIRRKLVIGERLGATPPDSPGTPVEVDFEAQCKRLRLKPGAAAGEITLDLRKETDLARSHFLNRLTLIGIPWGERREARGRGTFKEGWYLTWQP
;
A
#
# COMPACT_ATOMS: atom_id res chain seq x y z
N ILE A 1 12.93 -4.24 21.56
CA ILE A 1 12.10 -5.08 20.66
C ILE A 1 12.44 -6.55 20.80
N HIS A 2 13.70 -6.97 20.61
CA HIS A 2 14.11 -8.37 20.74
C HIS A 2 13.68 -9.01 22.08
N GLU A 3 14.02 -8.40 23.21
CA GLU A 3 13.64 -8.88 24.55
C GLU A 3 12.12 -8.95 24.75
N ALA A 4 11.41 -7.89 24.33
CA ALA A 4 9.94 -7.86 24.42
C ALA A 4 9.28 -8.99 23.62
N MET A 5 9.76 -9.26 22.40
CA MET A 5 9.24 -10.35 21.59
C MET A 5 9.63 -11.72 22.15
N ALA A 6 10.82 -11.87 22.72
CA ALA A 6 11.23 -13.10 23.39
C ALA A 6 10.29 -13.43 24.56
N ALA A 7 10.00 -12.46 25.42
CA ALA A 7 9.07 -12.63 26.54
C ALA A 7 7.64 -12.98 26.09
N LEU A 8 7.14 -12.34 25.02
CA LEU A 8 5.82 -12.68 24.45
C LEU A 8 5.77 -14.11 23.91
N ARG A 9 6.88 -14.61 23.33
CA ARG A 9 6.96 -15.97 22.81
C ARG A 9 7.01 -17.02 23.91
N GLU A 10 7.66 -16.73 25.04
CA GLU A 10 7.69 -17.64 26.19
C GLU A 10 6.32 -17.87 26.80
N GLY A 11 5.46 -16.84 26.81
CA GLY A 11 4.09 -16.92 27.31
C GLY A 11 3.03 -17.29 26.27
N ALA A 12 3.42 -17.53 25.02
CA ALA A 12 2.47 -17.81 23.95
C ALA A 12 2.03 -19.28 23.97
N GLU A 13 0.76 -19.53 24.27
CA GLU A 13 0.14 -20.83 24.02
C GLU A 13 -0.32 -20.88 22.56
N THR A 14 0.39 -21.68 21.76
CA THR A 14 0.03 -21.96 20.36
C THR A 14 -0.28 -23.43 20.19
N ASP A 15 -1.32 -23.72 19.40
CA ASP A 15 -1.60 -25.06 18.94
C ASP A 15 -0.35 -25.70 18.28
N PRO A 16 -0.07 -26.99 18.51
CA PRO A 16 1.13 -27.64 17.99
C PRO A 16 1.31 -27.53 16.47
N TYR A 17 0.23 -27.48 15.70
CA TYR A 17 0.30 -27.32 14.25
C TYR A 17 0.79 -25.94 13.86
N GLU A 18 0.27 -24.88 14.50
CA GLU A 18 0.73 -23.51 14.25
C GLU A 18 2.15 -23.29 14.74
N ALA A 19 2.53 -23.86 15.88
CA ALA A 19 3.91 -23.85 16.37
C ALA A 19 4.88 -24.50 15.36
N PHE A 20 4.51 -25.64 14.78
CA PHE A 20 5.31 -26.28 13.74
C PHE A 20 5.41 -25.43 12.48
N ARG A 21 4.29 -24.85 12.00
CA ARG A 21 4.29 -23.97 10.82
C ARG A 21 5.16 -22.74 11.01
N GLU A 22 5.13 -22.16 12.21
CA GLU A 22 5.99 -21.04 12.59
C GLU A 22 7.46 -21.46 12.57
N GLU A 23 7.83 -22.54 13.25
CA GLU A 23 9.22 -23.00 13.29
C GLU A 23 9.72 -23.39 11.89
N ALA A 24 8.89 -24.01 11.05
CA ALA A 24 9.24 -24.28 9.66
C ALA A 24 9.48 -22.99 8.85
N ARG A 25 8.66 -21.96 9.05
CA ARG A 25 8.86 -20.64 8.43
C ARG A 25 10.17 -20.01 8.87
N GLU A 26 10.46 -20.04 10.17
CA GLU A 26 11.65 -19.42 10.74
C GLU A 26 12.93 -20.19 10.40
N ALA A 27 12.87 -21.52 10.35
CA ALA A 27 13.94 -22.38 9.85
C ALA A 27 14.31 -22.03 8.40
N HIS A 28 13.30 -21.79 7.55
CA HIS A 28 13.52 -21.34 6.18
C HIS A 28 14.18 -19.96 6.14
N MET A 29 13.70 -18.99 6.93
CA MET A 29 14.29 -17.65 7.01
C MET A 29 15.75 -17.70 7.47
N ARG A 30 16.07 -18.44 8.53
CA ARG A 30 17.46 -18.65 8.99
C ARG A 30 18.33 -19.31 7.92
N SER A 31 17.78 -20.27 7.15
CA SER A 31 18.51 -20.90 6.04
C SER A 31 18.85 -19.91 4.93
N ALA A 32 17.98 -18.92 4.67
CA ALA A 32 18.23 -17.86 3.70
C ALA A 32 19.35 -16.91 4.14
N ILE A 33 19.40 -16.56 5.44
CA ILE A 33 20.50 -15.77 6.01
C ILE A 33 21.84 -16.51 5.84
N ARG A 34 21.88 -17.80 6.21
CA ARG A 34 23.09 -18.62 6.02
C ARG A 34 23.47 -18.80 4.55
N ARG A 35 22.49 -18.86 3.64
CA ARG A 35 22.75 -18.90 2.19
C ARG A 35 23.40 -17.61 1.73
N ALA A 36 22.86 -16.44 2.10
CA ALA A 36 23.46 -15.15 1.76
C ALA A 36 24.91 -15.04 2.27
N ALA A 37 25.19 -15.49 3.49
CA ALA A 37 26.56 -15.55 3.99
C ALA A 37 27.46 -16.46 3.14
N LYS A 38 26.98 -17.64 2.71
CA LYS A 38 27.72 -18.54 1.81
C LYS A 38 27.93 -17.96 0.40
N ASP A 39 27.00 -17.13 -0.06
CA ASP A 39 27.09 -16.42 -1.34
C ASP A 39 28.12 -15.26 -1.28
N GLY A 40 28.76 -15.03 -0.12
CA GLY A 40 29.84 -14.06 0.07
C GLY A 40 29.40 -12.71 0.66
N PHE A 41 28.14 -12.57 1.08
CA PHE A 41 27.67 -11.33 1.69
C PHE A 41 28.11 -11.22 3.16
N GLU A 42 28.94 -10.22 3.46
CA GLU A 42 29.50 -10.00 4.81
C GLU A 42 28.55 -9.23 5.74
N ARG A 43 27.77 -8.29 5.20
CA ARG A 43 26.83 -7.45 5.96
C ARG A 43 25.42 -7.71 5.48
N ILE A 44 24.65 -8.47 6.25
CA ILE A 44 23.30 -8.89 5.90
C ILE A 44 22.29 -8.09 6.73
N ALA A 45 21.52 -7.23 6.08
CA ALA A 45 20.36 -6.58 6.69
C ALA A 45 19.14 -7.48 6.53
N VAL A 46 18.42 -7.73 7.63
CA VAL A 46 17.20 -8.57 7.64
C VAL A 46 16.00 -7.70 7.93
N ILE A 47 15.07 -7.61 6.97
CA ILE A 47 13.79 -6.92 7.12
C ILE A 47 12.72 -7.98 7.40
N CYS A 48 12.20 -8.02 8.62
CA CYS A 48 11.24 -9.02 9.06
C CYS A 48 10.24 -8.42 10.05
N GLY A 49 9.11 -9.12 10.25
CA GLY A 49 8.19 -8.79 11.33
C GLY A 49 8.86 -8.96 12.70
N ALA A 50 8.58 -8.05 13.65
CA ALA A 50 9.22 -8.02 14.96
C ALA A 50 9.19 -9.38 15.70
N TRP A 51 8.09 -10.13 15.53
CA TRP A 51 7.90 -11.47 16.09
C TRP A 51 9.04 -12.45 15.75
N HIS A 52 9.61 -12.36 14.55
CA HIS A 52 10.65 -13.27 14.08
C HIS A 52 12.05 -12.90 14.56
N VAL A 53 12.26 -11.68 15.08
CA VAL A 53 13.58 -11.18 15.45
C VAL A 53 14.32 -12.12 16.40
N PRO A 54 13.72 -12.64 17.50
CA PRO A 54 14.41 -13.59 18.38
C PRO A 54 14.75 -14.93 17.73
N ALA A 55 13.89 -15.41 16.83
CA ALA A 55 14.11 -16.66 16.12
C ALA A 55 15.23 -16.54 15.08
N LEU A 56 15.35 -15.39 14.41
CA LEU A 56 16.40 -15.15 13.42
C LEU A 56 17.74 -14.81 14.07
N ALA A 57 17.74 -14.22 15.27
CA ALA A 57 18.97 -13.97 16.03
C ALA A 57 19.74 -15.27 16.32
N ARG A 58 19.07 -16.41 16.39
CA ARG A 58 19.67 -17.74 16.62
C ARG A 58 20.23 -18.42 15.36
N HIS A 59 20.27 -17.74 14.21
CA HIS A 59 20.63 -18.34 12.92
C HIS A 59 21.99 -19.07 12.88
N ASP A 60 22.94 -18.66 13.72
CA ASP A 60 24.30 -19.16 13.86
C ASP A 60 24.53 -19.97 15.15
N ALA A 61 23.48 -20.18 15.96
CA ALA A 61 23.57 -20.95 17.19
C ALA A 61 24.00 -22.40 16.90
N LYS A 62 24.82 -22.97 17.81
CA LYS A 62 25.35 -24.32 17.67
C LYS A 62 24.22 -25.35 17.52
N GLY A 63 24.26 -26.13 16.44
CA GLY A 63 23.25 -27.14 16.13
C GLY A 63 22.00 -26.62 15.42
N GLN A 64 21.79 -25.30 15.32
CA GLN A 64 20.59 -24.73 14.70
C GLN A 64 20.46 -25.11 13.22
N ALA A 65 21.57 -25.14 12.47
CA ALA A 65 21.53 -25.53 11.07
C ALA A 65 21.02 -26.98 10.87
N THR A 66 21.38 -27.90 11.79
CA THR A 66 20.93 -29.29 11.77
C THR A 66 19.45 -29.38 12.13
N ALA A 67 19.00 -28.65 13.16
CA ALA A 67 17.60 -28.56 13.55
C ALA A 67 16.73 -28.01 12.41
N ASP A 68 17.13 -26.88 11.82
CA ASP A 68 16.42 -26.27 10.69
C ASP A 68 16.30 -27.24 9.50
N THR A 69 17.37 -27.99 9.20
CA THR A 69 17.36 -29.00 8.13
C THR A 69 16.38 -30.14 8.44
N ALA A 70 16.30 -30.57 9.70
CA ALA A 70 15.34 -31.59 10.13
C ALA A 70 13.89 -31.10 10.02
N THR A 71 13.60 -29.88 10.48
CA THR A 71 12.28 -29.24 10.38
C THR A 71 11.81 -29.11 8.94
N LEU A 72 12.71 -28.73 8.02
CA LEU A 72 12.38 -28.52 6.61
C LEU A 72 12.36 -29.82 5.78
N LYS A 73 12.75 -30.95 6.36
CA LYS A 73 12.86 -32.23 5.66
C LYS A 73 11.47 -32.74 5.25
N ASN A 74 11.37 -33.25 4.02
CA ASN A 74 10.15 -33.88 3.49
C ASN A 74 8.89 -33.00 3.47
N LEU A 75 9.02 -31.68 3.60
CA LEU A 75 7.89 -30.79 3.42
C LEU A 75 7.38 -30.83 1.97
N PRO A 76 6.04 -30.78 1.75
CA PRO A 76 5.47 -30.74 0.42
C PRO A 76 5.97 -29.48 -0.31
N LYS A 77 6.30 -29.64 -1.60
CA LYS A 77 6.78 -28.56 -2.44
C LYS A 77 5.71 -28.15 -3.42
N THR A 78 5.48 -26.84 -3.52
CA THR A 78 4.57 -26.24 -4.48
C THR A 78 5.34 -25.22 -5.30
N LYS A 79 5.10 -25.18 -6.61
CA LYS A 79 5.63 -24.12 -7.47
C LYS A 79 4.94 -22.81 -7.10
N VAL A 80 5.71 -21.81 -6.70
CA VAL A 80 5.22 -20.47 -6.39
C VAL A 80 5.78 -19.48 -7.40
N ALA A 81 4.99 -18.48 -7.74
CA ALA A 81 5.43 -17.29 -8.44
C ALA A 81 5.35 -16.11 -7.45
N ALA A 82 6.35 -15.24 -7.49
CA ALA A 82 6.38 -14.01 -6.71
C ALA A 82 6.40 -12.83 -7.70
N ALA A 83 5.61 -11.81 -7.41
CA ALA A 83 5.52 -10.58 -8.19
C ALA A 83 5.66 -9.39 -7.23
N TRP A 84 6.28 -8.32 -7.71
CA TRP A 84 6.27 -7.07 -6.97
C TRP A 84 4.92 -6.39 -7.20
N ALA A 85 4.27 -5.97 -6.11
CA ALA A 85 3.13 -5.07 -6.19
C ALA A 85 3.63 -3.64 -5.94
N PRO A 86 3.22 -2.65 -6.76
CA PRO A 86 3.49 -1.27 -6.42
C PRO A 86 2.82 -0.94 -5.09
N TRP A 87 3.56 -0.31 -4.18
CA TRP A 87 2.99 0.21 -2.95
C TRP A 87 2.22 1.51 -3.26
N SER A 88 1.16 1.80 -2.51
CA SER A 88 0.54 3.12 -2.49
C SER A 88 0.50 3.63 -1.05
N TYR A 89 0.56 4.95 -0.87
CA TYR A 89 0.42 5.53 0.47
C TYR A 89 -0.90 5.17 1.13
N GLU A 90 -1.99 5.14 0.37
CA GLU A 90 -3.28 4.69 0.88
C GLU A 90 -3.22 3.27 1.47
N ARG A 91 -2.67 2.29 0.73
CA ARG A 91 -2.59 0.89 1.19
C ARG A 91 -1.55 0.69 2.30
N LEU A 92 -0.51 1.52 2.33
CA LEU A 92 0.48 1.53 3.41
C LEU A 92 -0.05 2.18 4.68
N ALA A 93 -1.04 3.08 4.56
CA ALA A 93 -1.55 3.82 5.69
C ALA A 93 -2.29 2.91 6.68
N PHE A 94 -2.07 3.13 7.97
CA PHE A 94 -2.85 2.46 9.02
C PHE A 94 -4.37 2.67 8.84
N ALA A 95 -4.77 3.83 8.32
CA ALA A 95 -6.16 4.17 8.05
C ALA A 95 -6.86 3.24 7.03
N SER A 96 -6.11 2.49 6.22
CA SER A 96 -6.66 1.46 5.32
C SER A 96 -7.08 0.17 6.03
N GLY A 97 -6.80 0.05 7.33
CA GLY A 97 -6.98 -1.17 8.11
C GLY A 97 -5.73 -2.07 8.14
N TYR A 98 -4.65 -1.68 7.47
CA TYR A 98 -3.37 -2.37 7.60
C TYR A 98 -2.78 -2.13 9.00
N ARG A 99 -2.85 -3.13 9.88
CA ARG A 99 -2.47 -3.00 11.29
C ARG A 99 -0.99 -2.67 11.54
N ALA A 100 -0.12 -3.02 10.60
CA ALA A 100 1.29 -2.62 10.61
C ALA A 100 1.55 -1.38 9.73
N GLY A 101 0.48 -0.67 9.37
CA GLY A 101 0.52 0.48 8.48
C GLY A 101 1.14 1.70 9.12
N VAL A 102 1.58 2.58 8.24
CA VAL A 102 2.22 3.86 8.57
C VAL A 102 1.13 4.88 8.89
N LEU A 103 1.27 5.66 9.97
CA LEU A 103 0.21 6.61 10.37
C LEU A 103 0.03 7.75 9.36
N SER A 104 1.14 8.30 8.86
CA SER A 104 1.16 9.48 8.01
C SER A 104 2.22 9.37 6.91
N PRO A 105 2.00 8.52 5.88
CA PRO A 105 2.99 8.24 4.84
C PRO A 105 3.55 9.50 4.15
N GLU A 106 2.68 10.39 3.66
CA GLU A 106 3.09 11.63 2.96
C GLU A 106 3.84 12.59 3.88
N TRP A 107 3.45 12.66 5.16
CA TRP A 107 4.15 13.48 6.15
C TRP A 107 5.58 12.96 6.39
N TYR A 108 5.75 11.65 6.58
CA TYR A 108 7.08 11.06 6.78
C TYR A 108 7.94 11.17 5.51
N ASP A 109 7.34 11.04 4.33
CA ASP A 109 8.03 11.28 3.06
C ASP A 109 8.51 12.72 2.92
N THR A 110 7.68 13.68 3.32
CA THR A 110 8.01 15.11 3.38
C THR A 110 9.17 15.34 4.34
N LEU A 111 9.16 14.75 5.53
CA LEU A 111 10.26 14.84 6.50
C LEU A 111 11.56 14.23 5.97
N TRP A 112 11.46 13.10 5.27
CA TRP A 112 12.61 12.38 4.73
C TRP A 112 13.31 13.14 3.60
N HIS A 113 12.53 13.71 2.67
CA HIS A 113 13.08 14.38 1.49
C HIS A 113 13.40 15.86 1.68
N HIS A 114 12.92 16.47 2.78
CA HIS A 114 13.09 17.90 3.01
C HIS A 114 13.68 18.17 4.38
N GLU A 115 14.96 18.54 4.39
CA GLU A 115 15.64 19.01 5.60
C GLU A 115 15.40 20.52 5.80
N GLY A 116 14.96 20.91 7.00
CA GLY A 116 14.76 22.31 7.39
C GLY A 116 13.47 22.95 6.88
N ARG A 117 12.85 23.81 7.70
CA ARG A 117 11.60 24.55 7.40
C ARG A 117 10.40 23.69 6.97
N VAL A 118 10.33 22.43 7.43
CA VAL A 118 9.24 21.49 7.10
C VAL A 118 7.87 22.07 7.48
N ALA A 119 7.76 22.70 8.65
CA ALA A 119 6.53 23.35 9.11
C ALA A 119 6.00 24.38 8.10
N ALA A 120 6.83 25.36 7.73
CA ALA A 120 6.45 26.39 6.77
C ALA A 120 6.12 25.80 5.38
N ARG A 121 6.89 24.80 4.93
CA ARG A 121 6.61 24.11 3.65
C ARG A 121 5.27 23.40 3.67
N TRP A 122 4.98 22.66 4.73
CA TRP A 122 3.75 21.91 4.88
C TRP A 122 2.54 22.84 4.94
N LEU A 123 2.62 23.92 5.73
CA LEU A 123 1.55 24.93 5.82
C LEU A 123 1.33 25.69 4.50
N ALA A 124 2.39 26.00 3.76
CA ALA A 124 2.26 26.58 2.44
C ALA A 124 1.57 25.63 1.45
N ARG A 125 1.88 24.33 1.50
CA ARG A 125 1.18 23.29 0.72
C ARG A 125 -0.28 23.15 1.15
N ALA A 126 -0.58 23.20 2.44
CA ALA A 126 -1.94 23.14 2.95
C ALA A 126 -2.78 24.32 2.44
N ALA A 127 -2.25 25.54 2.53
CA ALA A 127 -2.93 26.72 2.00
C ALA A 127 -3.08 26.69 0.48
N ALA A 128 -2.10 26.17 -0.27
CA ALA A 128 -2.24 25.97 -1.71
C ALA A 128 -3.37 25.00 -2.05
N LEU A 129 -3.42 23.86 -1.35
CA LEU A 129 -4.47 22.85 -1.52
C LEU A 129 -5.86 23.41 -1.19
N LEU A 130 -5.99 24.21 -0.14
CA LEU A 130 -7.24 24.88 0.21
C LEU A 130 -7.69 25.82 -0.93
N ARG A 131 -6.79 26.67 -1.44
CA ARG A 131 -7.09 27.59 -2.55
C ARG A 131 -7.46 26.87 -3.85
N GLU A 132 -6.82 25.74 -4.15
CA GLU A 132 -7.16 24.88 -5.30
C GLU A 132 -8.58 24.29 -5.20
N ASN A 133 -9.18 24.29 -4.00
CA ASN A 133 -10.53 23.81 -3.73
C ASN A 133 -11.46 24.96 -3.31
N ASP A 134 -11.19 26.18 -3.79
CA ASP A 134 -12.00 27.39 -3.58
C ASP A 134 -12.17 27.80 -2.10
N LEU A 135 -11.22 27.42 -1.23
CA LEU A 135 -11.18 27.85 0.17
C LEU A 135 -10.12 28.94 0.39
N ASP A 136 -10.49 29.99 1.13
CA ASP A 136 -9.57 31.10 1.39
C ASP A 136 -8.46 30.68 2.36
N ALA A 137 -7.22 30.96 1.96
CA ALA A 137 -6.03 30.70 2.75
C ALA A 137 -4.94 31.69 2.33
N SER A 138 -5.00 32.89 2.90
CA SER A 138 -4.08 33.98 2.58
C SER A 138 -2.64 33.68 3.03
N PRO A 139 -1.61 34.27 2.38
CA PRO A 139 -0.23 34.19 2.89
C PRO A 139 -0.06 34.69 4.33
N ALA A 140 -0.88 35.67 4.75
CA ALA A 140 -0.88 36.14 6.13
C ALA A 140 -1.34 35.03 7.10
N SER A 141 -2.41 34.30 6.74
CA SER A 141 -2.88 33.15 7.52
C SER A 141 -1.80 32.04 7.61
N VAL A 142 -1.00 31.82 6.56
CA VAL A 142 0.11 30.86 6.58
C VAL A 142 1.22 31.29 7.55
N ILE A 143 1.55 32.58 7.60
CA ILE A 143 2.55 33.12 8.54
C ILE A 143 2.06 32.94 9.98
N GLU A 144 0.79 33.26 10.25
CA GLU A 144 0.20 33.06 11.57
C GLU A 144 0.11 31.58 11.96
N ALA A 145 -0.25 30.70 11.02
CA ALA A 145 -0.23 29.25 11.23
C ALA A 145 1.16 28.76 11.63
N ALA A 146 2.22 29.24 10.98
CA ALA A 146 3.59 28.84 11.28
C ALA A 146 4.01 29.31 12.68
N ARG A 147 3.70 30.56 13.05
CA ARG A 147 3.96 31.10 14.39
C ARG A 147 3.20 30.33 15.47
N LEU A 148 1.94 30.01 15.21
CA LEU A 148 1.11 29.23 16.14
C LEU A 148 1.66 27.83 16.32
N ALA A 149 2.05 27.13 15.25
CA ALA A 149 2.64 25.81 15.32
C ALA A 149 3.95 25.82 16.14
N GLU A 150 4.80 26.83 15.96
CA GLU A 150 6.03 27.00 16.76
C GLU A 150 5.73 27.26 18.24
N ALA A 151 4.73 28.09 18.54
CA ALA A 151 4.30 28.33 19.93
C ALA A 151 3.75 27.05 20.59
N LEU A 152 2.92 26.28 19.88
CA LEU A 152 2.40 24.99 20.34
C LEU A 152 3.51 23.99 20.63
N ALA A 153 4.50 23.89 19.72
CA ALA A 153 5.67 23.06 19.91
C ALA A 153 6.45 23.47 21.18
N GLY A 154 6.65 24.77 21.38
CA GLY A 154 7.30 25.35 22.54
C GLY A 154 6.58 25.03 23.85
N PHE A 155 5.25 25.19 23.91
CA PHE A 155 4.44 24.81 25.07
C PHE A 155 4.52 23.31 25.39
N ARG A 156 4.76 22.48 24.37
CA ARG A 156 4.93 21.03 24.48
C ARG A 156 6.38 20.60 24.72
N GLY A 157 7.30 21.55 24.94
CA GLY A 157 8.71 21.29 25.23
C GLY A 157 9.50 20.74 24.03
N ARG A 158 9.04 20.97 22.79
CA ARG A 158 9.70 20.50 21.56
C ARG A 158 10.41 21.65 20.88
N SER A 159 11.56 21.35 20.27
CA SER A 159 12.34 22.33 19.50
C SER A 159 11.77 22.61 18.11
N ARG A 160 10.83 21.78 17.63
CA ARG A 160 10.21 21.89 16.30
C ARG A 160 8.76 21.40 16.34
N PRO A 161 7.88 21.98 15.50
CA PRO A 161 6.50 21.50 15.34
C PRO A 161 6.44 20.04 14.88
N SER A 162 5.58 19.26 15.53
CA SER A 162 5.10 17.96 15.04
C SER A 162 3.92 18.14 14.09
N LEU A 163 3.46 17.05 13.48
CA LEU A 163 2.24 17.07 12.68
C LEU A 163 1.03 17.54 13.49
N ASP A 164 0.90 17.15 14.77
CA ASP A 164 -0.22 17.58 15.62
C ASP A 164 -0.21 19.11 15.84
N ASP A 165 0.97 19.71 15.98
CA ASP A 165 1.10 21.17 16.12
C ASP A 165 0.68 21.87 14.81
N LEU A 166 1.01 21.28 13.66
CA LEU A 166 0.65 21.80 12.35
C LEU A 166 -0.84 21.63 12.05
N ASP A 167 -1.43 20.50 12.40
CA ASP A 167 -2.86 20.24 12.23
C ASP A 167 -3.70 21.20 13.09
N GLU A 168 -3.34 21.38 14.36
CA GLU A 168 -4.01 22.34 15.26
C GLU A 168 -3.87 23.78 14.75
N ALA A 169 -2.66 24.18 14.33
CA ALA A 169 -2.43 25.51 13.81
C ALA A 169 -3.18 25.77 12.50
N ALA A 170 -3.17 24.80 11.58
CA ALA A 170 -3.88 24.89 10.31
C ALA A 170 -5.39 24.97 10.52
N GLN A 171 -5.95 24.14 11.41
CA GLN A 171 -7.37 24.21 11.72
C GLN A 171 -7.75 25.58 12.30
N ALA A 172 -6.99 26.08 13.27
CA ALA A 172 -7.28 27.35 13.93
C ALA A 172 -7.18 28.57 12.98
N THR A 173 -6.25 28.54 12.03
CA THR A 173 -5.90 29.73 11.22
C THR A 173 -6.31 29.61 9.76
N LEU A 174 -5.96 28.53 9.07
CA LEU A 174 -6.25 28.33 7.65
C LEU A 174 -7.70 27.90 7.43
N CYS A 175 -8.27 27.15 8.38
CA CYS A 175 -9.64 26.62 8.29
C CYS A 175 -10.63 27.39 9.17
N PHE A 176 -10.24 28.51 9.78
CA PHE A 176 -11.11 29.32 10.66
C PHE A 176 -11.83 28.51 11.76
N ALA A 177 -11.11 27.58 12.38
CA ALA A 177 -11.58 26.61 13.37
C ALA A 177 -12.60 25.57 12.86
N ASP A 178 -12.90 25.53 11.56
CA ASP A 178 -13.72 24.49 10.94
C ASP A 178 -12.90 23.19 10.74
N PRO A 179 -13.34 22.05 11.29
CA PRO A 179 -12.67 20.77 11.05
C PRO A 179 -12.94 20.20 9.65
N ALA A 180 -13.95 20.64 8.90
CA ALA A 180 -14.32 20.04 7.62
C ALA A 180 -13.19 20.12 6.55
N PRO A 181 -12.52 21.27 6.34
CA PRO A 181 -11.38 21.35 5.41
C PRO A 181 -10.18 20.50 5.82
N MET A 182 -10.01 20.19 7.11
CA MET A 182 -8.93 19.33 7.59
C MET A 182 -9.02 17.90 7.02
N GLY A 183 -10.22 17.44 6.66
CA GLY A 183 -10.39 16.17 5.97
C GLY A 183 -9.67 16.12 4.61
N LEU A 184 -9.70 17.23 3.86
CA LEU A 184 -8.98 17.36 2.59
C LEU A 184 -7.46 17.36 2.81
N ILE A 185 -6.99 18.17 3.77
CA ILE A 185 -5.57 18.23 4.16
C ILE A 185 -5.07 16.85 4.59
N ARG A 186 -5.82 16.14 5.43
CA ARG A 186 -5.45 14.79 5.88
C ARG A 186 -5.33 13.82 4.72
N ARG A 187 -6.30 13.79 3.80
CA ARG A 187 -6.24 12.90 2.64
C ARG A 187 -5.03 13.18 1.75
N LYS A 188 -4.76 14.45 1.42
CA LYS A 188 -3.75 14.81 0.42
C LYS A 188 -2.33 15.02 0.98
N LEU A 189 -2.18 15.52 2.20
CA LEU A 189 -0.89 15.96 2.77
C LEU A 189 -0.44 15.14 3.99
N VAL A 190 -1.31 14.30 4.55
CA VAL A 190 -0.95 13.40 5.67
C VAL A 190 -0.89 11.95 5.19
N ILE A 191 -1.92 11.50 4.47
CA ILE A 191 -1.94 10.18 3.83
C ILE A 191 -1.22 10.25 2.49
N GLY A 192 -1.70 11.11 1.58
CA GLY A 192 -1.18 11.27 0.23
C GLY A 192 -1.60 10.15 -0.72
N GLU A 193 -1.30 10.34 -2.00
CA GLU A 193 -1.78 9.48 -3.11
C GLU A 193 -0.62 8.91 -3.93
N ARG A 194 0.60 8.91 -3.37
CA ARG A 194 1.79 8.45 -4.09
C ARG A 194 1.69 6.95 -4.34
N LEU A 195 1.92 6.57 -5.59
CA LEU A 195 2.07 5.21 -6.05
C LEU A 195 3.54 4.94 -6.39
N GLY A 196 4.08 3.85 -5.86
CA GLY A 196 5.41 3.34 -6.21
C GLY A 196 5.40 2.68 -7.59
N ALA A 197 6.59 2.47 -8.15
CA ALA A 197 6.78 1.73 -9.39
C ALA A 197 7.44 0.39 -9.12
N THR A 198 7.15 -0.60 -9.96
CA THR A 198 7.88 -1.86 -10.03
C THR A 198 8.93 -1.80 -11.14
N PRO A 199 10.03 -2.57 -11.05
CA PRO A 199 10.99 -2.68 -12.15
C PRO A 199 10.31 -3.12 -13.46
N PRO A 200 10.74 -2.64 -14.64
CA PRO A 200 10.13 -3.01 -15.92
C PRO A 200 10.18 -4.51 -16.23
N ASP A 201 11.15 -5.22 -15.66
CA ASP A 201 11.35 -6.68 -15.76
C ASP A 201 10.68 -7.46 -14.62
N SER A 202 9.97 -6.77 -13.72
CA SER A 202 9.23 -7.44 -12.65
C SER A 202 8.19 -8.38 -13.26
N PRO A 203 8.15 -9.66 -12.84
CA PRO A 203 7.05 -10.52 -13.21
C PRO A 203 5.74 -9.91 -12.70
N GLY A 204 4.76 -9.75 -13.60
CA GLY A 204 3.40 -9.38 -13.23
C GLY A 204 2.74 -10.48 -12.39
N THR A 205 1.69 -10.13 -11.68
CA THR A 205 0.88 -11.12 -10.97
C THR A 205 0.21 -12.08 -11.97
N PRO A 206 -0.09 -13.34 -11.58
CA PRO A 206 -0.80 -14.27 -12.46
C PRO A 206 -2.13 -13.71 -12.99
N VAL A 207 -2.80 -12.87 -12.21
CA VAL A 207 -4.06 -12.21 -12.59
C VAL A 207 -3.82 -11.14 -13.66
N GLU A 208 -2.78 -10.32 -13.52
CA GLU A 208 -2.41 -9.34 -14.55
C GLU A 208 -2.03 -10.03 -15.87
N VAL A 209 -1.24 -11.10 -15.80
CA VAL A 209 -0.83 -11.88 -16.96
C VAL A 209 -2.04 -12.49 -17.69
N ASP A 210 -2.98 -13.11 -16.96
CA ASP A 210 -4.22 -13.63 -17.58
C ASP A 210 -5.06 -12.47 -18.14
N PHE A 211 -5.25 -11.38 -17.40
CA PHE A 211 -6.01 -10.22 -17.83
C PHE A 211 -5.49 -9.64 -19.16
N GLU A 212 -4.18 -9.44 -19.29
CA GLU A 212 -3.56 -8.97 -20.53
C GLU A 212 -3.73 -9.97 -21.68
N ALA A 213 -3.59 -11.26 -21.41
CA ALA A 213 -3.78 -12.31 -22.40
C ALA A 213 -5.24 -12.33 -22.91
N GLN A 214 -6.23 -12.19 -22.01
CA GLN A 214 -7.64 -12.06 -22.37
C GLN A 214 -7.89 -10.81 -23.21
N CYS A 215 -7.32 -9.66 -22.82
CA CYS A 215 -7.43 -8.41 -23.57
C CYS A 215 -6.90 -8.56 -25.00
N LYS A 216 -5.69 -9.12 -25.16
CA LYS A 216 -5.07 -9.38 -26.47
C LYS A 216 -5.92 -10.33 -27.32
N ARG A 217 -6.39 -11.44 -26.73
CA ARG A 217 -7.25 -12.44 -27.40
C ARG A 217 -8.58 -11.86 -27.87
N LEU A 218 -9.22 -11.03 -27.04
CA LEU A 218 -10.54 -10.43 -27.30
C LEU A 218 -10.46 -9.08 -28.04
N ARG A 219 -9.24 -8.62 -28.34
CA ARG A 219 -8.94 -7.31 -28.94
C ARG A 219 -9.57 -6.15 -28.17
N LEU A 220 -9.55 -6.23 -26.85
CA LEU A 220 -9.91 -5.15 -25.93
C LEU A 220 -8.63 -4.44 -25.50
N LYS A 221 -8.68 -3.11 -25.39
CA LYS A 221 -7.54 -2.29 -24.98
C LYS A 221 -7.84 -1.61 -23.65
N PRO A 222 -7.17 -1.99 -22.56
CA PRO A 222 -7.16 -1.21 -21.33
C PRO A 222 -6.44 0.12 -21.58
N GLY A 223 -7.06 1.26 -21.24
CA GLY A 223 -6.43 2.59 -21.30
C GLY A 223 -6.95 3.55 -22.38
N ALA A 224 -7.08 4.82 -21.96
CA ALA A 224 -7.31 6.08 -22.70
C ALA A 224 -8.54 6.22 -23.63
N ALA A 225 -9.20 5.16 -24.05
CA ALA A 225 -10.47 5.24 -24.77
C ALA A 225 -11.61 4.74 -23.87
N ALA A 226 -12.22 5.66 -23.12
CA ALA A 226 -13.57 5.40 -22.62
C ALA A 226 -14.51 5.31 -23.84
N GLY A 227 -15.31 4.26 -23.93
CA GLY A 227 -16.07 4.00 -25.15
C GLY A 227 -17.24 3.07 -24.94
N GLU A 228 -18.32 3.38 -25.63
CA GLU A 228 -19.48 2.49 -25.73
C GLU A 228 -19.20 1.40 -26.77
N ILE A 229 -19.37 0.14 -26.38
CA ILE A 229 -19.34 -1.00 -27.28
C ILE A 229 -20.70 -1.69 -27.26
N THR A 230 -21.16 -2.12 -28.43
CA THR A 230 -22.33 -2.99 -28.56
C THR A 230 -21.87 -4.37 -28.97
N LEU A 231 -22.17 -5.37 -28.16
CA LEU A 231 -21.86 -6.78 -28.39
C LEU A 231 -23.07 -7.48 -29.01
N ASP A 232 -22.84 -8.31 -30.04
CA ASP A 232 -23.85 -9.22 -30.57
C ASP A 232 -23.57 -10.65 -30.07
N LEU A 233 -24.35 -11.13 -29.11
CA LEU A 233 -24.13 -12.41 -28.42
C LEU A 233 -24.20 -13.64 -29.33
N ARG A 234 -24.64 -13.49 -30.59
CA ARG A 234 -24.61 -14.56 -31.59
C ARG A 234 -23.22 -14.75 -32.20
N LYS A 235 -22.34 -13.75 -32.09
CA LYS A 235 -20.95 -13.83 -32.53
C LYS A 235 -20.11 -14.36 -31.38
N GLU A 236 -19.38 -15.44 -31.62
CA GLU A 236 -18.54 -16.11 -30.60
C GLU A 236 -17.57 -15.14 -29.91
N THR A 237 -16.94 -14.23 -30.67
CA THR A 237 -16.04 -13.21 -30.11
C THR A 237 -16.74 -12.23 -29.17
N ASP A 238 -17.96 -11.80 -29.51
CA ASP A 238 -18.72 -10.83 -28.71
C ASP A 238 -19.34 -11.49 -27.48
N LEU A 239 -19.77 -12.75 -27.59
CA LEU A 239 -20.15 -13.57 -26.44
C LEU A 239 -18.96 -13.74 -25.47
N ALA A 240 -17.76 -14.02 -25.99
CA ALA A 240 -16.56 -14.13 -25.16
C ALA A 240 -16.18 -12.79 -24.49
N ARG A 241 -16.39 -11.65 -25.17
CA ARG A 241 -16.25 -10.31 -24.56
C ARG A 241 -17.25 -10.08 -23.44
N SER A 242 -18.52 -10.44 -23.64
CA SER A 242 -19.56 -10.33 -22.60
C SER A 242 -19.20 -11.17 -21.37
N HIS A 243 -18.79 -12.43 -21.56
CA HIS A 243 -18.35 -13.28 -20.44
C HIS A 243 -17.15 -12.70 -19.70
N PHE A 244 -16.17 -12.15 -20.41
CA PHE A 244 -14.99 -11.55 -19.78
C PHE A 244 -15.36 -10.31 -18.95
N LEU A 245 -16.16 -9.38 -19.48
CA LEU A 245 -16.58 -8.18 -18.75
C LEU A 245 -17.40 -8.54 -17.50
N ASN A 246 -18.34 -9.47 -17.60
CA ASN A 246 -19.09 -9.95 -16.44
C ASN A 246 -18.19 -10.62 -15.38
N ARG A 247 -17.19 -11.41 -15.81
CA ARG A 247 -16.22 -12.03 -14.89
C ARG A 247 -15.42 -10.97 -14.12
N LEU A 248 -15.01 -9.89 -14.79
CA LEU A 248 -14.31 -8.77 -14.14
C LEU A 248 -15.20 -8.09 -13.11
N THR A 249 -16.47 -7.82 -13.43
CA THR A 249 -17.44 -7.27 -12.49
C THR A 249 -17.61 -8.18 -11.26
N LEU A 250 -17.71 -9.50 -11.45
CA LEU A 250 -17.85 -10.47 -10.36
C LEU A 250 -16.67 -10.46 -9.38
N ILE A 251 -15.46 -10.19 -9.86
CA ILE A 251 -14.26 -10.10 -9.02
C ILE A 251 -13.94 -8.66 -8.57
N GLY A 252 -14.86 -7.71 -8.80
CA GLY A 252 -14.72 -6.34 -8.34
C GLY A 252 -13.78 -5.47 -9.16
N ILE A 253 -13.52 -5.79 -10.44
CA ILE A 253 -12.76 -4.96 -11.37
C ILE A 253 -13.75 -4.19 -12.27
N PRO A 254 -14.01 -2.89 -12.00
CA PRO A 254 -15.07 -2.12 -12.64
C PRO A 254 -14.67 -1.56 -14.02
N TRP A 255 -14.11 -2.39 -14.90
CA TRP A 255 -13.68 -1.93 -16.23
C TRP A 255 -14.87 -1.65 -17.18
N GLY A 256 -15.96 -2.38 -17.05
CA GLY A 256 -17.14 -2.24 -17.91
C GLY A 256 -18.42 -2.10 -17.10
N GLU A 257 -19.22 -1.10 -17.45
CA GLU A 257 -20.57 -0.92 -16.93
C GLU A 257 -21.59 -1.28 -18.03
N ARG A 258 -22.54 -2.16 -17.70
CA ARG A 258 -23.59 -2.53 -18.66
C ARG A 258 -24.55 -1.36 -18.87
N ARG A 259 -24.84 -1.04 -20.12
CA ARG A 259 -25.79 -0.01 -20.54
C ARG A 259 -26.93 -0.63 -21.34
N GLU A 260 -28.07 0.07 -21.41
CA GLU A 260 -29.17 -0.38 -22.24
C GLU A 260 -28.77 -0.36 -23.73
N ALA A 261 -28.90 -1.52 -24.39
CA ALA A 261 -28.68 -1.60 -25.82
C ALA A 261 -29.93 -1.11 -26.58
N ARG A 262 -29.75 -0.33 -27.66
CA ARG A 262 -30.87 0.07 -28.52
C ARG A 262 -31.44 -1.15 -29.29
N GLY A 263 -32.70 -1.49 -29.01
CA GLY A 263 -33.50 -2.50 -29.73
C GLY A 263 -34.22 -3.49 -28.81
N ARG A 264 -35.25 -4.19 -29.33
CA ARG A 264 -36.07 -5.16 -28.57
C ARG A 264 -35.48 -6.58 -28.46
N GLY A 265 -34.28 -6.81 -29.00
CA GLY A 265 -33.66 -8.14 -29.06
C GLY A 265 -32.81 -8.44 -27.83
N THR A 266 -32.90 -9.65 -27.28
CA THR A 266 -32.12 -10.11 -26.11
C THR A 266 -30.66 -10.45 -26.42
N PHE A 267 -30.25 -10.37 -27.69
CA PHE A 267 -28.92 -10.74 -28.16
C PHE A 267 -27.95 -9.56 -28.26
N LYS A 268 -28.38 -8.32 -27.99
CA LYS A 268 -27.52 -7.14 -28.00
C LYS A 268 -27.22 -6.68 -26.58
N GLU A 269 -25.96 -6.40 -26.30
CA GLU A 269 -25.54 -5.82 -25.02
C GLU A 269 -24.77 -4.53 -25.25
N GLY A 270 -25.18 -3.45 -24.58
CA GLY A 270 -24.44 -2.20 -24.51
C GLY A 270 -23.50 -2.23 -23.31
N TRP A 271 -22.27 -1.78 -23.50
CA TRP A 271 -21.28 -1.67 -22.44
C TRP A 271 -20.55 -0.34 -22.58
N TYR A 272 -20.31 0.33 -21.46
CA TYR A 272 -19.43 1.48 -21.40
C TYR A 272 -18.15 1.08 -20.68
N LEU A 273 -17.02 1.12 -21.40
CA LEU A 273 -15.73 0.75 -20.84
C LEU A 273 -15.04 1.99 -20.28
N THR A 274 -14.57 1.92 -19.04
CA THR A 274 -13.76 2.97 -18.41
C THR A 274 -12.72 2.29 -17.53
N TRP A 275 -11.44 2.48 -17.87
CA TRP A 275 -10.36 1.94 -17.05
C TRP A 275 -10.11 2.86 -15.86
N GLN A 276 -10.29 2.33 -14.65
CA GLN A 276 -9.92 2.97 -13.39
C GLN A 276 -8.72 2.19 -12.83
N PRO A 277 -7.49 2.69 -13.00
CA PRO A 277 -6.29 2.04 -12.47
C PRO A 277 -6.28 2.03 -10.93
#